data_AF-A0A7V2TR08-F1
#
_entry.id   AF-A0A7V2TR08-F1
#
_cell.length_a   1.000
_cell.length_b   1.000
_cell.length_c   1.000
_cell.angle_alpha   90.00
_cell.angle_beta   90.00
_cell.angle_gamma   90.00
#
_symmetry.space_group_name_H-M   'P 1'
#
loop_
_entity.id
_entity.type
_entity.pdbx_description
1 polymer ?
#
loop_
_entity_poly.entity_id
_entity_poly.type
_entity_poly.pdbx_seq_one_letter_code
_entity_poly.pdbx_strand_id
1 'polypeptide(L)'
;MRSVAARTDTRTLERLDFCAVCAHRASEHETYCSWVAVYRDPEIIRQSEEDPESQYPLRRIFYAYSESTDRDKNAVAFLAAEMLRRQRGFKKIRESQEEGDTRVIWYLDRSGNRIIEVRDPSFSYAELDKARITLLEEMKAADTEHSRADASGHGQASAPAEPISSPEDMP
;
A
#
# COMPACT_ATOMS: atom_id res chain seq x y z
N MET A 1 12.89 -7.20 19.13
CA MET A 1 13.70 -7.04 20.35
C MET A 1 12.98 -6.05 21.24
N ARG A 2 12.73 -6.36 22.51
CA ARG A 2 12.03 -5.47 23.44
C ARG A 2 13.03 -4.88 24.42
N SER A 3 13.06 -3.57 24.52
CA SER A 3 13.94 -2.83 25.41
C SER A 3 13.12 -2.22 26.53
N VAL A 4 13.67 -2.22 27.73
CA VAL A 4 13.01 -1.74 28.95
C VAL A 4 13.97 -0.85 29.72
N ALA A 5 13.49 0.28 30.26
CA ALA A 5 14.20 1.01 31.31
C ALA A 5 13.68 0.53 32.66
N ALA A 6 14.54 -0.06 33.48
CA ALA A 6 14.19 -0.56 34.80
C ALA A 6 14.90 0.23 35.91
N ARG A 7 14.23 0.40 37.05
CA ARG A 7 14.80 1.08 38.21
C ARG A 7 15.59 0.09 39.06
N THR A 8 16.87 0.36 39.27
CA THR A 8 17.74 -0.45 40.14
C THR A 8 17.60 -0.02 41.60
N ASP A 9 18.09 -0.86 42.52
CA ASP A 9 18.11 -0.61 43.97
C ASP A 9 18.80 0.72 44.36
N THR A 10 19.68 1.24 43.49
CA THR A 10 20.44 2.50 43.67
C THR A 10 19.72 3.74 43.12
N ARG A 11 18.43 3.66 42.78
CA ARG A 11 17.62 4.75 42.17
C ARG A 11 18.14 5.22 40.80
N THR A 12 18.97 4.44 40.12
CA THR A 12 19.36 4.71 38.74
C THR A 12 18.42 3.98 37.78
N LEU A 13 18.27 4.52 36.57
CA LEU A 13 17.53 3.87 35.48
C LEU A 13 18.55 3.22 34.54
N GLU A 14 18.42 1.91 34.33
CA GLU A 14 19.26 1.17 33.39
C GLU A 14 18.42 0.60 32.26
N ARG A 15 19.00 0.59 31.06
CA ARG A 15 18.40 -0.02 29.88
C ARG A 15 18.73 -1.50 29.86
N LEU A 16 17.70 -2.33 29.83
CA LEU A 16 17.79 -3.77 29.66
C LEU A 16 17.14 -4.18 28.34
N ASP A 17 17.88 -4.91 27.52
CA ASP A 17 17.40 -5.41 26.23
C ASP A 17 17.07 -6.90 26.33
N PHE A 18 15.86 -7.26 25.92
CA PHE A 18 15.36 -8.63 25.94
C PHE A 18 15.08 -9.11 24.52
N CYS A 19 15.44 -10.37 24.25
CA CYS A 19 14.96 -11.06 23.06
C CYS A 19 13.43 -11.29 23.18
N ALA A 20 12.77 -11.59 22.05
CA ALA A 20 11.31 -11.78 22.02
C ALA A 20 10.82 -12.83 23.03
N VAL A 21 11.61 -13.89 23.24
CA VAL A 21 11.28 -14.94 24.20
C VAL A 21 11.53 -14.47 25.62
N CYS A 22 12.64 -13.80 25.94
CA CYS A 22 12.98 -13.41 27.31
C CYS A 22 12.21 -12.19 27.85
N ALA A 23 11.44 -11.51 27.01
CA ALA A 23 10.74 -10.27 27.35
C ALA A 23 9.73 -10.40 28.51
N HIS A 24 9.24 -11.60 28.80
CA HIS A 24 8.36 -11.88 29.94
C HIS A 24 9.08 -11.91 31.29
N ARG A 25 10.43 -11.89 31.30
CA ARG A 25 11.25 -11.90 32.52
C ARG A 25 11.41 -10.50 33.13
N ALA A 26 11.04 -9.45 32.42
CA ALA A 26 10.99 -8.11 32.97
C ALA A 26 9.74 -7.98 33.86
N SER A 27 9.94 -7.74 35.16
CA SER A 27 8.86 -7.45 36.09
C SER A 27 8.19 -6.12 35.72
N GLU A 28 6.87 -6.11 35.59
CA GLU A 28 6.10 -4.89 35.31
C GLU A 28 6.23 -3.85 36.43
N HIS A 29 6.55 -4.28 37.65
CA HIS A 29 6.65 -3.41 38.83
C HIS A 29 7.98 -2.64 38.92
N GLU A 30 8.99 -3.01 38.13
CA GLU A 30 10.30 -2.34 38.07
C GLU A 30 10.53 -1.58 36.76
N THR A 31 9.60 -1.71 35.82
CA THR A 31 9.66 -1.14 34.47
C THR A 31 9.13 0.30 34.48
N TYR A 32 9.99 1.28 34.18
CA TYR A 32 9.59 2.68 34.00
C TYR A 32 8.98 2.92 32.62
N CYS A 33 9.65 2.46 31.56
CA CYS A 33 9.14 2.52 30.20
C CYS A 33 9.67 1.33 29.36
N SER A 34 8.94 0.95 28.33
CA SER A 34 9.37 -0.10 27.39
C SER A 34 9.13 0.32 25.95
N TRP A 35 10.02 -0.07 25.06
CA TRP A 35 9.91 0.19 23.62
C TRP A 35 10.35 -1.03 22.82
N VAL A 36 9.93 -1.06 21.55
CA VAL A 36 10.30 -2.09 20.59
C VAL A 36 10.96 -1.40 19.42
N ALA A 37 12.22 -1.74 19.16
CA ALA A 37 12.87 -1.35 17.92
C ALA A 37 12.42 -2.29 16.81
N VAL A 38 11.83 -1.73 15.76
CA VAL A 38 11.48 -2.45 14.54
C VAL A 38 12.27 -1.80 13.40
N TYR A 39 13.15 -2.57 12.77
CA TYR A 39 13.72 -2.15 11.50
C TYR A 39 12.64 -2.24 10.43
N ARG A 40 12.41 -1.12 9.74
CA ARG A 40 11.59 -1.08 8.54
C ARG A 40 12.51 -0.73 7.38
N ASP A 41 12.41 -1.51 6.31
CA ASP A 41 13.16 -1.24 5.10
C ASP A 41 12.75 0.13 4.52
N PRO A 42 13.71 1.05 4.26
CA PRO A 42 13.42 2.35 3.65
C PRO A 42 12.62 2.22 2.34
N GLU A 43 12.83 1.13 1.59
CA GLU A 43 12.13 0.90 0.33
C GLU A 43 10.67 0.54 0.55
N ILE A 44 10.36 -0.26 1.58
CA ILE A 44 8.99 -0.56 1.98
C ILE A 44 8.29 0.69 2.51
N ILE A 45 9.01 1.56 3.23
CA ILE A 45 8.48 2.83 3.71
C ILE A 45 8.11 3.72 2.52
N ARG A 46 9.04 3.94 1.58
CA ARG A 46 8.77 4.70 0.35
C ARG A 46 7.60 4.14 -0.42
N GLN A 47 7.55 2.81 -0.58
CA GLN A 47 6.43 2.16 -1.24
C GLN A 47 5.11 2.38 -0.48
N SER A 48 5.12 2.40 0.85
CA SER A 48 3.91 2.67 1.62
C SER A 48 3.51 4.15 1.68
N GLU A 49 4.44 5.06 1.38
CA GLU A 49 4.24 6.53 1.37
C GLU A 49 3.80 7.03 -0.01
N GLU A 50 4.12 6.30 -1.08
CA GLU A 50 3.56 6.53 -2.41
C GLU A 50 2.05 6.29 -2.42
N ASP A 51 1.33 7.12 -3.19
CA ASP A 51 -0.11 7.07 -3.29
C ASP A 51 -0.58 5.63 -3.64
N PRO A 52 -1.48 5.00 -2.87
CA PRO A 52 -2.04 3.71 -3.23
C PRO A 52 -2.80 3.71 -4.57
N GLU A 53 -3.03 4.87 -5.20
CA GLU A 53 -3.46 4.94 -6.60
C GLU A 53 -2.30 4.84 -7.62
N SER A 54 -1.08 5.27 -7.28
CA SER A 54 0.08 5.19 -8.17
C SER A 54 0.71 3.79 -8.23
N GLN A 55 0.62 3.00 -7.15
CA GLN A 55 1.20 1.66 -7.09
C GLN A 55 0.32 0.54 -7.63
N TYR A 56 -0.95 0.83 -7.86
CA TYR A 56 -1.90 -0.18 -8.30
C TYR A 56 -2.54 0.27 -9.62
N PRO A 57 -1.86 0.04 -10.77
CA PRO A 57 -2.38 0.38 -12.10
C PRO A 57 -3.83 -0.07 -12.29
N LEU A 58 -4.17 -1.23 -11.74
CA LEU A 58 -5.50 -1.80 -11.81
C LEU A 58 -6.58 -0.96 -11.10
N ARG A 59 -6.24 -0.30 -9.98
CA ARG A 59 -7.16 0.65 -9.31
C ARG A 59 -7.35 1.92 -10.13
N ARG A 60 -6.25 2.46 -10.67
CA ARG A 60 -6.31 3.63 -11.56
C ARG A 60 -7.22 3.38 -12.75
N ILE A 61 -7.04 2.23 -13.41
CA ILE A 61 -7.90 1.79 -14.52
C ILE A 61 -9.35 1.63 -14.04
N PHE A 62 -9.58 0.97 -12.91
CA PHE A 62 -10.92 0.83 -12.36
C PHE A 62 -11.63 2.18 -12.21
N TYR A 63 -11.02 3.14 -11.50
CA TYR A 63 -11.65 4.43 -11.23
C TYR A 63 -11.86 5.25 -12.50
N ALA A 64 -10.86 5.28 -13.40
CA ALA A 64 -10.96 5.99 -14.68
C ALA A 64 -12.12 5.49 -15.56
N TYR A 65 -12.40 4.19 -15.50
CA TYR A 65 -13.45 3.56 -16.31
C TYR A 65 -14.81 3.52 -15.60
N SER A 66 -14.84 3.52 -14.26
CA SER A 66 -16.07 3.41 -13.46
C SER A 66 -17.02 4.61 -13.61
N GLU A 67 -16.49 5.78 -13.97
CA GLU A 67 -17.28 6.99 -14.19
C GLU A 67 -17.84 7.08 -15.62
N SER A 68 -17.49 6.13 -16.49
CA SER A 68 -17.89 6.15 -17.89
C SER A 68 -19.34 5.68 -18.09
N THR A 69 -20.04 6.31 -19.03
CA THR A 69 -21.35 5.87 -19.52
C THR A 69 -21.25 4.81 -20.62
N ASP A 70 -20.09 4.66 -21.25
CA ASP A 70 -19.84 3.68 -22.30
C ASP A 70 -19.87 2.24 -21.76
N ARG A 71 -20.61 1.37 -22.44
CA ARG A 71 -20.79 -0.04 -22.09
C ARG A 71 -19.48 -0.81 -22.16
N ASP A 72 -18.65 -0.55 -23.16
CA ASP A 72 -17.36 -1.24 -23.31
C ASP A 72 -16.41 -0.88 -22.15
N LYS A 73 -16.40 0.40 -21.77
CA LYS A 73 -15.62 0.88 -20.62
C LYS A 73 -16.12 0.32 -19.29
N ASN A 74 -17.43 0.19 -19.13
CA ASN A 74 -18.02 -0.44 -17.95
C ASN A 74 -17.64 -1.93 -17.84
N ALA A 75 -17.51 -2.64 -18.96
CA ALA A 75 -17.01 -4.03 -18.95
C ALA A 75 -15.56 -4.11 -18.45
N VAL A 76 -14.71 -3.14 -18.82
CA VAL A 76 -13.33 -3.01 -18.31
C VAL A 76 -13.34 -2.74 -16.81
N ALA A 77 -14.14 -1.77 -16.34
CA ALA A 77 -14.26 -1.46 -14.92
C ALA A 77 -14.75 -2.67 -14.11
N PHE A 78 -15.73 -3.41 -14.63
CA PHE A 78 -16.24 -4.63 -13.99
C PHE A 78 -15.15 -5.71 -13.84
N LEU A 79 -14.40 -5.98 -14.90
CA LEU A 79 -13.29 -6.93 -14.85
C LEU A 79 -12.19 -6.48 -13.89
N ALA A 80 -11.83 -5.20 -13.91
CA ALA A 80 -10.85 -4.63 -12.99
C ALA A 80 -11.30 -4.81 -11.52
N ALA A 81 -12.58 -4.58 -11.21
CA ALA A 81 -13.13 -4.81 -9.88
C ALA A 81 -13.04 -6.28 -9.44
N GLU A 82 -13.35 -7.24 -10.33
CA GLU A 82 -13.22 -8.68 -10.05
C GLU A 82 -11.76 -9.10 -9.82
N MET A 83 -10.82 -8.52 -10.56
CA MET A 83 -9.39 -8.76 -10.35
C MET A 83 -8.90 -8.15 -9.02
N LEU A 84 -9.31 -6.92 -8.70
CA LEU A 84 -9.02 -6.27 -7.41
C LEU A 84 -9.61 -7.05 -6.23
N ARG A 85 -10.78 -7.66 -6.41
CA ARG A 85 -11.37 -8.58 -5.42
C ARG A 85 -10.48 -9.80 -5.18
N ARG A 86 -9.99 -10.44 -6.25
CA ARG A 86 -9.08 -11.60 -6.15
C ARG A 86 -7.75 -11.24 -5.49
N GLN A 87 -7.23 -10.05 -5.79
CA GLN A 87 -6.00 -9.52 -5.18
C GLN A 87 -6.20 -8.98 -3.75
N ARG A 88 -7.40 -9.11 -3.19
CA ARG A 88 -7.78 -8.59 -1.86
C ARG A 88 -7.69 -7.07 -1.73
N GLY A 89 -7.62 -6.33 -2.84
CA GLY A 89 -7.74 -4.87 -2.87
C GLY A 89 -9.16 -4.41 -2.57
N PHE A 90 -10.15 -5.12 -3.12
CA PHE A 90 -11.59 -4.91 -2.85
C PHE A 90 -12.19 -6.07 -2.05
N LYS A 91 -13.18 -5.77 -1.19
CA LYS A 91 -13.98 -6.77 -0.48
C LYS A 91 -15.45 -6.61 -0.89
N LYS A 92 -16.04 -7.65 -1.49
CA LYS A 92 -17.48 -7.67 -1.79
C LYS A 92 -18.27 -7.58 -0.48
N ILE A 93 -19.17 -6.60 -0.39
CA ILE A 93 -20.02 -6.37 0.78
C ILE A 93 -21.41 -6.95 0.54
N ARG A 94 -21.99 -6.63 -0.61
CA ARG A 94 -23.37 -6.95 -0.95
C ARG A 94 -23.51 -7.07 -2.46
N GLU A 95 -24.47 -7.88 -2.88
CA GLU A 95 -24.94 -7.99 -4.25
C GLU A 95 -26.46 -7.90 -4.22
N SER A 96 -27.03 -7.09 -5.11
CA SER A 96 -28.47 -7.05 -5.35
C SER A 96 -28.74 -7.24 -6.83
N GLN A 97 -29.75 -8.03 -7.11
CA GLN A 97 -30.34 -8.12 -8.43
C GLN A 97 -31.70 -7.42 -8.32
N GLU A 98 -31.83 -6.22 -8.90
CA GLU A 98 -33.14 -5.58 -9.02
C GLU A 98 -33.95 -6.27 -10.12
N GLU A 99 -35.29 -6.17 -10.04
CA GLU A 99 -36.22 -6.66 -11.06
C GLU A 99 -36.01 -5.90 -12.39
N GLY A 100 -35.03 -6.35 -13.18
CA GLY A 100 -34.64 -5.70 -14.42
C GLY A 100 -33.17 -5.91 -14.76
N ASP A 101 -32.74 -7.17 -14.89
CA ASP A 101 -31.49 -7.69 -15.48
C ASP A 101 -30.14 -7.01 -15.14
N THR A 102 -30.16 -6.08 -14.18
CA THR A 102 -29.02 -5.25 -13.79
C THR A 102 -28.61 -5.69 -12.40
N ARG A 103 -27.46 -6.35 -12.32
CA ARG A 103 -26.86 -6.76 -11.05
C ARG A 103 -26.02 -5.61 -10.54
N VAL A 104 -26.20 -5.24 -9.28
CA VAL A 104 -25.40 -4.22 -8.62
C VAL A 104 -24.57 -4.89 -7.55
N ILE A 105 -23.25 -4.69 -7.61
CA ILE A 105 -22.30 -5.24 -6.65
C ILE A 105 -21.66 -4.09 -5.89
N TRP A 106 -21.71 -4.16 -4.56
CA TRP A 106 -21.04 -3.22 -3.69
C TRP A 106 -19.73 -3.79 -3.17
N TYR A 107 -18.65 -3.04 -3.34
CA TYR A 107 -17.30 -3.34 -2.88
C TYR A 107 -16.85 -2.34 -1.80
N LEU A 108 -16.07 -2.83 -0.83
CA LEU A 108 -15.26 -2.00 0.07
C LEU A 108 -13.84 -1.94 -0.50
N ASP A 109 -13.35 -0.75 -0.84
CA ASP A 109 -11.94 -0.54 -1.10
C ASP A 109 -11.16 -0.52 0.21
N ARG A 110 -10.24 -1.47 0.36
CA ARG A 110 -9.45 -1.59 1.59
C ARG A 110 -8.40 -0.51 1.76
N SER A 111 -8.01 0.19 0.68
CA SER A 111 -7.03 1.26 0.77
C SER A 111 -7.66 2.59 1.19
N GLY A 112 -8.72 3.00 0.50
CA GLY A 112 -9.41 4.27 0.77
C GLY A 112 -10.54 4.19 1.79
N ASN A 113 -10.90 2.99 2.25
CA ASN A 113 -12.08 2.75 3.11
C ASN A 113 -13.38 3.31 2.50
N ARG A 114 -13.55 3.18 1.18
CA ARG A 114 -14.69 3.69 0.42
C ARG A 114 -15.60 2.56 -0.03
N ILE A 115 -16.91 2.81 -0.08
CA ILE A 115 -17.87 1.90 -0.70
C ILE A 115 -17.98 2.27 -2.18
N ILE A 116 -17.85 1.27 -3.04
CA ILE A 116 -17.88 1.39 -4.49
C ILE A 116 -19.06 0.59 -5.00
N GLU A 117 -19.88 1.20 -5.84
CA GLU A 117 -20.94 0.55 -6.58
C GLU A 117 -20.43 0.18 -7.98
N VAL A 118 -20.54 -1.10 -8.35
CA VAL A 118 -20.23 -1.59 -9.70
C VAL A 118 -21.50 -2.21 -10.27
N ARG A 119 -21.97 -1.63 -11.37
CA ARG A 119 -23.12 -2.15 -12.11
C ARG A 119 -22.65 -3.19 -13.11
N ASP A 120 -23.26 -4.36 -13.06
CA ASP A 120 -23.14 -5.44 -14.02
C ASP A 120 -24.41 -5.47 -14.88
N PRO A 121 -24.37 -4.86 -16.09
CA PRO A 121 -25.47 -4.83 -17.04
C PRO A 121 -25.54 -6.12 -17.87
N SER A 122 -25.22 -7.26 -17.25
CA SER A 122 -25.21 -8.60 -17.86
C SER A 122 -24.35 -8.66 -19.13
N PHE A 123 -23.04 -8.45 -18.97
CA PHE A 123 -22.10 -8.48 -20.09
C PHE A 123 -22.03 -9.87 -20.75
N SER A 124 -22.02 -9.90 -22.08
CA SER A 124 -21.77 -11.09 -22.87
C SER A 124 -20.29 -11.50 -22.82
N TYR A 125 -20.01 -12.77 -23.12
CA TYR A 125 -18.64 -13.27 -23.17
C TYR A 125 -17.75 -12.49 -24.16
N ALA A 126 -18.31 -12.08 -25.30
CA ALA A 126 -17.58 -11.31 -26.31
C ALA A 126 -17.21 -9.90 -25.81
N GLU A 127 -18.08 -9.26 -25.03
CA GLU A 127 -17.79 -7.95 -24.42
C GLU A 127 -16.69 -8.09 -23.36
N LEU A 128 -16.76 -9.14 -22.53
CA LEU A 128 -15.73 -9.41 -21.51
C LEU A 128 -14.37 -9.77 -22.14
N ASP A 129 -14.34 -10.49 -23.26
CA ASP A 129 -13.07 -10.81 -23.92
C ASP A 129 -12.40 -9.56 -24.52
N LYS A 130 -13.18 -8.67 -25.14
CA LYS A 130 -12.68 -7.36 -25.59
C LYS A 130 -12.16 -6.52 -24.43
N ALA A 131 -12.95 -6.40 -23.36
CA ALA A 131 -12.57 -5.65 -22.17
C ALA A 131 -11.31 -6.23 -21.51
N ARG A 132 -11.13 -7.55 -21.52
CA ARG A 132 -9.90 -8.21 -21.06
C ARG A 132 -8.69 -7.80 -21.88
N ILE A 133 -8.80 -7.73 -23.21
CA ILE A 133 -7.69 -7.29 -24.07
C ILE A 133 -7.30 -5.85 -23.72
N THR A 134 -8.27 -4.93 -23.68
CA THR A 134 -8.05 -3.53 -23.31
C THR A 134 -7.40 -3.40 -21.94
N LEU A 135 -7.92 -4.09 -20.92
CA LEU A 135 -7.38 -4.06 -19.57
C LEU A 135 -5.91 -4.49 -19.53
N LEU A 136 -5.55 -5.57 -20.24
CA LEU A 136 -4.18 -6.07 -20.28
C LEU A 136 -3.23 -5.15 -21.04
N GLU A 137 -3.70 -4.49 -22.09
CA GLU A 137 -2.91 -3.49 -22.82
C GLU A 137 -2.61 -2.28 -21.95
N GLU A 138 -3.60 -1.77 -21.21
CA GLU A 138 -3.39 -0.64 -20.29
C GLU A 138 -2.47 -0.99 -19.11
N MET A 139 -2.60 -2.20 -18.56
CA MET A 139 -1.68 -2.66 -17.52
C MET A 139 -0.24 -2.72 -18.02
N LYS A 140 0.00 -3.24 -19.24
CA LYS A 140 1.34 -3.24 -19.85
C LYS A 140 1.87 -1.82 -20.08
N ALA A 141 1.01 -0.90 -20.49
CA ALA A 141 1.39 0.50 -20.69
C ALA A 141 1.82 1.13 -19.36
N ALA A 142 1.05 0.92 -18.29
CA ALA A 142 1.36 1.41 -16.96
C ALA A 142 2.67 0.84 -16.39
N ASP A 143 2.94 -0.46 -16.60
CA ASP A 143 4.21 -1.09 -16.19
C ASP A 143 5.41 -0.47 -16.92
N THR A 144 5.24 -0.11 -18.20
CA THR A 144 6.28 0.53 -19.01
C THR A 144 6.54 1.97 -18.58
N GLU A 145 5.49 2.71 -18.20
CA GLU A 145 5.60 4.06 -17.63
C GLU A 145 6.34 4.04 -16.29
N HIS A 146 5.98 3.11 -15.41
CA HIS A 146 6.63 2.94 -14.10
C HIS A 146 8.12 2.62 -14.26
N SER A 147 8.47 1.68 -15.15
CA SER A 147 9.87 1.33 -15.45
C SER A 147 10.70 2.50 -15.98
N ARG A 148 10.08 3.43 -16.73
CA ARG A 148 10.76 4.65 -17.22
C ARG A 148 10.96 5.68 -16.11
N ALA A 149 10.00 5.83 -15.20
CA ALA A 149 10.10 6.73 -14.06
C ALA A 149 11.23 6.32 -13.10
N ASP A 150 11.35 5.03 -12.81
CA ASP A 150 12.42 4.50 -11.95
C ASP A 150 13.82 4.71 -12.55
N ALA A 151 13.95 4.52 -13.87
CA ALA A 151 15.19 4.73 -14.61
C ALA A 151 15.62 6.22 -14.65
N SER A 152 14.67 7.16 -14.52
CA SER A 152 14.95 8.59 -14.50
C SER A 152 15.11 9.17 -13.09
N GLY A 153 14.69 8.45 -12.04
CA GLY A 153 14.86 8.81 -10.62
C GLY A 153 16.22 8.46 -10.00
N HIS A 154 17.01 7.54 -10.59
CA HIS A 154 18.33 7.13 -10.09
C HIS A 154 19.49 8.10 -10.41
N GLY A 155 19.19 9.35 -10.79
CA GLY A 155 20.14 10.32 -11.33
C GLY A 155 20.50 11.52 -10.44
N GLN A 156 20.26 11.48 -9.13
CA GLN A 156 20.86 12.48 -8.21
C GLN A 156 21.86 11.79 -7.29
N ALA A 157 23.09 11.64 -7.79
CA ALA A 157 24.24 11.44 -6.94
C ALA A 157 24.34 12.62 -5.97
N SER A 158 24.11 12.38 -4.68
CA SER A 158 24.52 13.30 -3.63
C SER A 158 25.99 13.64 -3.86
N ALA A 159 26.27 14.93 -4.06
CA ALA A 159 27.62 15.45 -4.07
C ALA A 159 28.36 14.95 -2.80
N PRO A 160 29.63 14.53 -2.90
CA PRO A 160 30.38 14.10 -1.73
C PRO A 160 30.45 15.26 -0.73
N ALA A 161 30.00 15.00 0.50
CA ALA A 161 30.11 15.95 1.60
C ALA A 161 31.57 16.38 1.75
N GLU A 162 31.82 17.68 1.69
CA GLU A 162 33.15 18.24 1.90
C GLU A 162 33.65 17.87 3.32
N PRO A 163 34.94 17.50 3.46
CA PRO A 163 35.49 17.13 4.75
C PRO A 163 35.52 18.33 5.69
N ILE A 164 34.94 18.15 6.87
CA ILE A 164 34.91 19.12 7.97
C ILE A 164 36.36 19.49 8.31
N SER A 165 36.70 20.76 8.15
CA SER A 165 38.00 21.34 8.50
C SER A 165 38.26 21.18 10.01
N SER A 166 39.43 20.63 10.35
CA SER A 166 39.93 20.51 11.73
C SER A 166 40.13 21.89 12.38
N PRO A 167 39.88 22.05 13.70
CA PRO A 167 40.16 23.29 14.38
C PRO A 167 41.63 23.33 14.81
N GLU A 168 42.46 24.04 14.06
CA GLU A 168 43.63 24.72 14.64
C GLU A 168 43.24 26.18 14.92
N ASP A 169 43.84 26.72 15.98
CA ASP A 169 43.75 28.08 16.51
C ASP A 169 42.59 28.41 17.46
N MET A 170 42.85 28.21 18.76
CA MET A 170 42.42 29.15 19.79
C MET A 170 43.66 29.70 20.51
N PRO A 171 43.79 31.04 20.64
CA PRO A 171 44.88 31.71 21.36
C PRO A 171 44.77 31.58 22.88
#